data_AF-A0A2A3M1J4-F1
#
_entry.id   AF-A0A2A3M1J4-F1
#
_cell.length_a   1.000
_cell.length_b   1.000
_cell.length_c   1.000
_cell.angle_alpha   90.00
_cell.angle_beta   90.00
_cell.angle_gamma   90.00
#
_symmetry.space_group_name_H-M   'P 1'
#
loop_
_entity.id
_entity.type
_entity.pdbx_description
1 polymer ?
#
loop_
_entity_poly.entity_id
_entity_poly.type
_entity_poly.pdbx_seq_one_letter_code
_entity_poly.pdbx_strand_id
1 'polypeptide(L)'
;MAHNTGTAQCSHCGAEYRLVTEHNRDMQRLCRAWLSRHERPCATRTPEQRRAWAQKYVGKDFTESSLTVNLEHPGFKEIQPGHAVLGDAPVPLNPSVGLH
;
A
#
# COMPACT_ATOMS: atom_id res chain seq x y z
N MET A 1 10.87 -25.38 17.08
CA MET A 1 12.00 -24.43 16.97
C MET A 1 11.43 -23.03 17.09
N ALA A 2 11.81 -22.27 18.11
CA ALA A 2 11.29 -20.91 18.29
C ALA A 2 11.84 -20.04 17.16
N HIS A 3 10.98 -19.61 16.24
CA HIS A 3 11.38 -18.72 15.17
C HIS A 3 11.66 -17.36 15.79
N ASN A 4 12.94 -16.99 15.97
CA ASN A 4 13.36 -15.66 16.43
C ASN A 4 13.18 -14.60 15.32
N THR A 5 12.08 -14.73 14.57
CA THR A 5 11.74 -13.91 13.42
C THR A 5 10.35 -13.36 13.65
N GLY A 6 10.24 -12.03 13.65
CA GLY A 6 8.94 -11.35 13.61
C GLY A 6 8.72 -10.79 12.21
N THR A 7 7.49 -10.87 11.71
CA THR A 7 7.06 -10.17 10.50
C THR A 7 5.76 -9.41 10.77
N ALA A 8 5.61 -8.25 10.13
CA ALA A 8 4.34 -7.53 10.05
C ALA A 8 4.20 -6.87 8.69
N GLN A 9 3.00 -6.91 8.12
CA GLN A 9 2.70 -6.35 6.81
C GLN A 9 1.61 -5.29 6.92
N CYS A 10 1.81 -4.15 6.27
CA CYS A 10 0.82 -3.08 6.21
C CYS A 10 -0.26 -3.38 5.16
N SER A 11 -1.52 -3.31 5.58
CA SER A 11 -2.68 -3.57 4.71
C SER A 11 -2.86 -2.52 3.60
N HIS A 12 -2.35 -1.29 3.79
CA HIS A 12 -2.54 -0.20 2.84
C HIS A 12 -1.51 -0.18 1.73
N CYS A 13 -0.24 -0.37 2.06
CA CYS A 13 0.88 -0.25 1.11
C CYS A 13 1.61 -1.56 0.85
N GLY A 14 1.30 -2.65 1.57
CA GLY A 14 1.98 -3.94 1.42
C GLY A 14 3.42 -3.94 1.92
N ALA A 15 3.85 -2.90 2.66
CA ALA A 15 5.18 -2.87 3.26
C ALA A 15 5.31 -3.94 4.34
N GLU A 16 6.33 -4.78 4.23
CA GLU A 16 6.61 -5.87 5.16
C GLU A 16 7.85 -5.56 5.98
N TYR A 17 7.69 -5.52 7.30
CA TYR A 17 8.76 -5.33 8.25
C TYR A 17 9.13 -6.66 8.89
N ARG A 18 10.35 -7.11 8.62
CA ARG A 18 10.93 -8.33 9.16
C ARG A 18 12.04 -7.99 10.15
N LEU A 19 11.96 -8.60 11.33
CA LEU A 19 13.00 -8.52 12.36
C LEU A 19 13.57 -9.91 12.58
N VAL A 20 14.89 -10.03 12.52
CA VAL A 20 15.62 -11.25 12.87
C VAL A 20 16.64 -10.88 13.93
N THR A 21 16.56 -11.50 15.10
CA THR A 21 17.56 -11.30 16.16
C THR A 21 17.81 -12.60 16.90
N GLU A 22 19.00 -12.77 17.42
CA GLU A 22 19.39 -13.89 18.27
C GLU A 22 18.89 -13.75 19.73
N HIS A 23 18.45 -12.54 20.11
CA HIS A 23 17.97 -12.28 21.46
C HIS A 23 16.50 -12.67 21.60
N ASN A 24 16.15 -13.38 22.68
CA ASN A 24 14.79 -13.85 23.02
C ASN A 24 13.82 -12.69 23.38
N ARG A 25 13.78 -11.64 22.56
CA ARG A 25 12.86 -10.53 22.66
C ARG A 25 11.61 -10.85 21.84
N ASP A 26 10.47 -10.35 22.30
CA ASP A 26 9.19 -10.52 21.61
C ASP A 26 9.18 -9.71 20.30
N MET A 27 9.74 -10.31 19.24
CA MET A 27 9.85 -9.68 17.92
C MET A 27 8.48 -9.34 17.35
N GLN A 28 7.48 -10.16 17.66
CA GLN A 28 6.12 -9.95 17.18
C GLN A 28 5.51 -8.68 17.77
N ARG A 29 5.78 -8.35 19.03
CA ARG A 29 5.39 -7.07 19.65
C ARG A 29 6.08 -5.89 18.98
N LEU A 30 7.35 -5.99 18.62
CA LEU A 30 8.08 -4.92 17.91
C LEU A 30 7.53 -4.72 16.49
N CYS A 31 7.29 -5.80 15.76
CA CYS A 31 6.66 -5.76 14.44
C CYS A 31 5.26 -5.14 14.50
N ARG A 32 4.45 -5.49 15.51
CA ARG A 32 3.13 -4.86 15.75
C ARG A 32 3.23 -3.39 16.13
N ALA A 33 4.21 -3.01 16.95
CA ALA A 33 4.43 -1.61 17.31
C ALA A 33 4.83 -0.77 16.09
N TRP A 34 5.68 -1.32 15.21
CA TRP A 34 6.00 -0.72 13.92
C TRP A 34 4.74 -0.59 13.05
N LEU A 35 3.96 -1.67 12.93
CA LEU A 35 2.74 -1.70 12.13
C LEU A 35 1.76 -0.61 12.57
N SER A 36 1.46 -0.51 13.87
CA SER A 36 0.54 0.52 14.39
C SER A 36 1.03 1.95 14.13
N ARG A 37 2.36 2.17 14.14
CA ARG A 37 2.96 3.49 13.85
C ARG A 37 2.98 3.80 12.35
N HIS A 38 3.11 2.78 11.50
CA HIS A 38 3.16 2.94 10.06
C HIS A 38 1.76 2.99 9.43
N GLU A 39 0.85 2.10 9.85
CA GLU A 39 -0.48 1.93 9.28
C GLU A 39 -1.35 3.17 9.44
N ARG A 40 -1.33 3.80 10.62
CA ARG A 40 -2.06 5.05 10.92
C ARG A 40 -1.79 6.17 9.91
N PRO A 41 -0.54 6.61 9.68
CA PRO A 41 -0.26 7.62 8.67
C PRO A 41 -0.29 7.04 7.25
N CYS A 42 -0.13 5.72 7.06
CA CYS A 42 -0.29 5.11 5.73
C CYS A 42 -1.74 5.23 5.25
N ALA A 43 -2.72 5.02 6.14
CA ALA A 43 -4.15 5.17 5.84
C ALA A 43 -4.50 6.57 5.31
N THR A 44 -3.86 7.62 5.83
CA THR A 44 -4.14 9.01 5.44
C THR A 44 -3.28 9.52 4.27
N ARG A 45 -2.17 8.85 3.94
CA ARG A 45 -1.28 9.25 2.84
C ARG A 45 -1.83 8.87 1.49
N THR A 46 -1.61 9.74 0.50
CA THR A 46 -1.87 9.45 -0.91
C THR A 46 -0.92 8.38 -1.45
N PRO A 47 -1.27 7.68 -2.54
CA PRO A 47 -0.38 6.71 -3.19
C PRO A 47 1.01 7.28 -3.52
N GLU A 48 1.08 8.53 -3.98
CA GLU A 48 2.33 9.25 -4.25
C GLU A 48 3.18 9.45 -3.00
N GLN A 49 2.56 9.89 -1.90
CA GLN A 49 3.26 10.07 -0.61
C GLN A 49 3.77 8.74 -0.05
N ARG A 50 2.99 7.66 -0.19
CA ARG A 50 3.43 6.32 0.17
C ARG A 50 4.64 5.90 -0.68
N ARG A 51 4.61 6.16 -1.99
CA ARG A 51 5.71 5.82 -2.91
C ARG A 51 6.99 6.59 -2.57
N ALA A 52 6.89 7.90 -2.30
CA ALA A 52 8.03 8.72 -1.88
C ALA A 52 8.65 8.24 -0.55
N TRP A 53 7.82 7.74 0.38
CA TRP A 53 8.31 7.08 1.59
C TRP A 53 9.02 5.75 1.26
N ALA A 54 8.40 4.91 0.44
CA ALA A 54 8.91 3.58 0.09
C ALA A 54 10.24 3.64 -0.69
N GLN A 55 10.41 4.62 -1.58
CA GLN A 55 11.65 4.82 -2.35
C GLN A 55 12.92 4.84 -1.50
N LYS A 56 12.84 5.29 -0.25
CA LYS A 56 14.00 5.36 0.66
C LYS A 56 14.52 3.99 1.11
N TYR A 57 13.69 2.96 0.98
CA TYR A 57 13.91 1.58 1.44
C TYR A 57 14.07 0.59 0.30
N VAL A 58 13.79 1.00 -0.95
CA VAL A 58 14.05 0.16 -2.14
C VAL A 58 15.55 -0.16 -2.21
N GLY A 59 15.89 -1.45 -2.23
CA GLY A 59 17.27 -1.93 -2.34
C GLY A 59 18.10 -1.81 -1.06
N LYS A 60 17.48 -1.49 0.10
CA LYS A 60 18.18 -1.47 1.40
C LYS A 60 17.76 -2.67 2.25
N ASP A 61 18.48 -3.77 2.07
CA ASP A 61 18.41 -4.91 2.98
C ASP A 61 19.35 -4.67 4.17
N PHE A 62 18.78 -4.26 5.31
CA PHE A 62 19.50 -4.30 6.57
C PHE A 62 19.43 -5.74 7.10
N THR A 63 20.59 -6.32 7.37
CA THR A 63 20.81 -7.75 7.71
C THR A 63 20.07 -8.22 8.97
N GLU A 64 19.65 -7.30 9.85
CA GLU A 64 18.96 -7.61 11.12
C GLU A 64 17.48 -7.13 11.14
N SER A 65 17.17 -6.10 10.34
CA SER A 65 15.84 -5.49 10.27
C SER A 65 15.49 -5.08 8.84
N SER A 66 15.04 -6.07 8.07
CA SER A 66 14.71 -5.89 6.65
C SER A 66 13.31 -5.29 6.52
N LEU A 67 13.21 -4.07 5.99
CA LEU A 67 11.95 -3.47 5.59
C LEU A 67 11.80 -3.63 4.07
N THR A 68 10.95 -4.55 3.66
CA THR A 68 10.68 -4.83 2.25
C THR A 68 9.45 -4.04 1.81
N VAL A 69 9.57 -3.34 0.68
CA VAL A 69 8.48 -2.57 0.08
C VAL A 69 8.23 -3.03 -1.34
N ASN A 70 7.01 -3.51 -1.61
CA ASN A 70 6.59 -3.87 -2.95
C ASN A 70 5.91 -2.68 -3.63
N LEU A 71 6.65 -1.95 -4.48
CA LEU A 71 6.11 -0.81 -5.22
C LEU A 71 4.98 -1.18 -6.20
N GLU A 72 4.83 -2.45 -6.55
CA GLU A 72 3.75 -2.94 -7.41
C GLU A 72 2.42 -3.09 -6.67
N HIS A 73 2.42 -2.94 -5.34
CA HIS A 73 1.22 -3.02 -4.52
C HIS A 73 0.19 -1.95 -4.94
N PRO A 74 -1.12 -2.30 -5.03
CA PRO A 74 -2.18 -1.36 -5.42
C PRO A 74 -2.24 -0.12 -4.51
N GLY A 75 -1.76 -0.26 -3.27
CA GLY A 75 -1.58 0.85 -2.33
C GLY A 75 -0.69 2.01 -2.79
N PHE A 76 0.20 1.75 -3.75
CA PHE A 76 1.05 2.75 -4.40
C PHE A 76 0.55 3.10 -5.81
N LYS A 77 -0.44 2.39 -6.34
CA LYS A 77 -1.07 2.73 -7.61
C LYS A 77 -2.06 3.84 -7.31
N GLU A 78 -1.97 4.92 -8.06
CA GLU A 78 -2.96 5.98 -8.01
C GLU A 78 -4.28 5.36 -8.47
N ILE A 79 -5.18 5.08 -7.52
CA ILE A 79 -6.56 4.81 -7.87
C ILE A 79 -7.05 6.17 -8.32
N GLN A 80 -6.94 6.46 -9.62
CA GLN A 80 -7.54 7.66 -10.18
C GLN A 80 -9.00 7.66 -9.73
N PRO A 81 -9.45 8.65 -8.93
CA PRO A 81 -10.87 8.75 -8.57
C PRO A 81 -11.74 9.21 -9.77
N GLY A 82 -11.30 8.95 -11.01
CA GLY A 82 -11.92 9.39 -12.26
C GLY A 82 -12.47 8.28 -13.15
N HIS A 83 -12.45 7.00 -12.74
CA HIS A 83 -13.08 5.90 -13.47
C HIS A 83 -14.13 5.14 -12.64
N ALA A 84 -14.81 5.83 -11.72
CA ALA A 84 -16.21 5.50 -11.53
C ALA A 84 -16.92 5.99 -12.79
N VAL A 85 -17.19 5.08 -13.71
CA VAL A 85 -17.99 5.28 -14.92
C VAL A 85 -19.38 5.74 -14.50
N LEU A 86 -19.53 7.04 -14.26
CA LEU A 86 -20.77 7.78 -14.36
C LEU A 86 -20.85 8.24 -15.82
N GLY A 87 -21.30 7.32 -16.67
CA GLY A 87 -21.24 7.49 -18.11
C GLY A 87 -22.24 6.62 -18.87
N ASP A 88 -23.39 6.29 -18.26
CA ASP A 88 -24.61 6.10 -19.05
C ASP A 88 -25.17 7.51 -19.32
N ALA A 89 -24.52 8.20 -20.27
CA ALA A 89 -25.10 9.39 -20.85
C ALA A 89 -26.16 8.92 -21.84
N PRO A 90 -27.41 9.39 -21.76
CA PRO A 90 -28.45 9.03 -22.71
C PRO A 90 -28.01 9.45 -24.10
N VAL A 91 -28.12 8.52 -25.05
CA VAL A 91 -27.94 8.75 -26.48
C VAL A 91 -28.69 10.04 -26.88
N PRO A 92 -28.03 11.07 -27.43
CA PRO A 92 -28.75 12.13 -28.10
C PRO A 92 -29.38 11.54 -29.37
N LEU A 93 -30.68 11.22 -29.29
CA LEU A 93 -31.49 10.99 -30.47
C LEU A 93 -31.55 12.32 -31.23
N ASN A 94 -30.70 12.42 -32.23
CA ASN A 94 -30.57 13.56 -33.12
C ASN A 94 -31.94 13.87 -33.77
N PRO A 95 -32.40 15.13 -33.78
CA PRO A 95 -33.62 15.51 -34.48
C PRO A 95 -33.35 15.59 -35.98
N SER A 96 -34.14 14.88 -36.79
CA SER A 96 -34.59 15.27 -38.16
C SER A 96 -34.91 14.04 -39.01
N VAL A 97 -36.19 13.76 -39.25
CA VAL A 97 -36.66 13.43 -40.60
C VAL A 97 -38.17 13.67 -40.75
N GLY A 98 -38.53 14.48 -41.76
CA GLY A 98 -39.77 14.48 -42.57
C GLY A 98 -41.10 14.72 -41.85
N LEU A 99 -41.90 15.75 -42.19
CA LEU A 99 -42.78 15.76 -43.37
C LEU A 99 -43.62 14.45 -43.36
N HIS A 100 -44.91 14.46 -43.02
CA HIS A 100 -46.05 14.81 -43.89
C HIS A 100 -47.28 15.16 -43.04
#